data_AF-A0A8J7HEQ4-F1
#
_entry.id   AF-A0A8J7HEQ4-F1
#
_cell.length_a   1.000
_cell.length_b   1.000
_cell.length_c   1.000
_cell.angle_alpha   90.00
_cell.angle_beta   90.00
_cell.angle_gamma   90.00
#
_symmetry.space_group_name_H-M   'P 1'
#
loop_
_entity.id
_entity.type
_entity.pdbx_description
1 polymer ?
#
loop_
_entity_poly.entity_id
_entity_poly.type
_entity_poly.pdbx_seq_one_letter_code
_entity_poly.pdbx_strand_id
1 'polypeptide(L)'
;MLSLPSFDNQRLIFHAARQTRRKAEMARLAVHEWLNQHDFELEEWKNKTALQMGIGISELEHKLLAAAQSQVVSSNKDDNPDSETKSCVSS
;
A
#
# COMPACT_ATOMS: atom_id res chain seq x y z
N MET A 1 -1.93 5.33 -8.50
CA MET A 1 -1.28 4.03 -8.26
C MET A 1 -0.18 4.25 -7.24
N LEU A 2 -0.28 3.68 -6.03
CA LEU A 2 0.82 3.70 -5.05
C LEU A 2 1.83 2.62 -5.45
N SER A 3 2.64 2.88 -6.48
CA SER A 3 3.72 1.98 -6.85
C SER A 3 4.93 2.25 -5.97
N LEU A 4 5.43 1.21 -5.30
CA LEU A 4 6.76 1.26 -4.70
C LEU A 4 7.79 1.62 -5.78
N PRO A 5 8.75 2.51 -5.49
CA PRO A 5 9.89 2.73 -6.37
C PRO A 5 10.53 1.40 -6.80
N SER A 6 11.03 1.33 -8.04
CA SER A 6 11.55 0.09 -8.62
C SER A 6 12.63 -0.57 -7.75
N PHE A 7 13.49 0.25 -7.14
CA PHE A 7 14.54 -0.19 -6.21
C PHE A 7 13.96 -0.83 -4.94
N ASP A 8 13.00 -0.18 -4.29
CA ASP A 8 12.37 -0.69 -3.06
C ASP A 8 11.59 -1.97 -3.33
N ASN A 9 10.95 -2.05 -4.50
CA ASN A 9 10.26 -3.25 -4.95
C ASN A 9 11.22 -4.44 -5.12
N GLN A 10 12.38 -4.24 -5.75
CA GLN A 10 13.41 -5.27 -5.89
C GLN A 10 13.99 -5.69 -4.54
N ARG A 11 14.27 -4.72 -3.67
CA ARG A 11 14.76 -4.96 -2.31
C ARG A 11 13.75 -5.77 -1.48
N LEU A 12 12.47 -5.44 -1.59
CA LEU A 12 11.39 -6.18 -0.92
C LEU A 12 11.29 -7.63 -1.41
N ILE A 13 11.37 -7.85 -2.73
CA ILE A 13 11.37 -9.19 -3.33
C ILE A 13 12.58 -10.00 -2.84
N PHE A 14 13.77 -9.39 -2.80
CA PHE A 14 14.97 -10.04 -2.30
C PHE A 14 14.82 -10.47 -0.84
N HIS A 15 14.32 -9.58 0.03
CA HIS A 15 14.09 -9.91 1.44
C HIS A 15 13.02 -11.01 1.61
N ALA A 16 11.97 -11.00 0.79
CA ALA A 16 10.95 -12.04 0.78
C ALA A 16 11.50 -13.41 0.40
N ALA A 17 12.28 -13.48 -0.67
CA ALA A 17 12.96 -14.71 -1.08
C ALA A 17 13.91 -15.22 0.03
N ARG A 18 14.70 -14.32 0.63
CA ARG A 18 15.67 -14.68 1.67
C ARG A 18 15.03 -15.21 2.95
N GLN A 19 13.85 -14.71 3.31
CA GLN A 19 13.13 -15.12 4.52
C GLN A 19 12.06 -16.18 4.27
N THR A 20 11.99 -16.74 3.05
CA THR A 20 10.96 -17.70 2.62
C THR A 20 9.52 -17.24 2.89
N ARG A 21 9.29 -15.93 2.85
CA ARG A 21 7.98 -15.29 3.03
C ARG A 21 7.43 -14.81 1.69
N ARG A 22 6.10 -14.63 1.62
CA ARG A 22 5.49 -13.97 0.46
C ARG A 22 5.85 -12.48 0.48
N LYS A 23 5.98 -11.87 -0.71
CA LYS A 23 6.26 -10.42 -0.86
C LYS A 23 5.28 -9.54 -0.07
N ALA A 24 3.99 -9.87 -0.11
CA ALA A 24 2.96 -9.14 0.64
C ALA A 24 3.14 -9.27 2.16
N GLU A 25 3.54 -10.45 2.64
CA GLU A 25 3.81 -10.68 4.06
C GLU A 25 5.04 -9.90 4.52
N MET A 26 6.10 -9.87 3.71
CA MET A 26 7.27 -9.02 3.99
C MET A 26 6.94 -7.54 3.98
N ALA A 27 6.09 -7.08 3.06
CA ALA A 27 5.66 -5.68 3.02
C ALA A 27 4.94 -5.33 4.32
N ARG A 28 4.04 -6.22 4.76
CA ARG A 28 3.31 -6.05 6.03
C ARG A 28 4.27 -6.00 7.23
N LEU A 29 5.26 -6.88 7.29
CA LEU A 29 6.24 -6.90 8.38
C LEU A 29 7.08 -5.63 8.40
N ALA A 30 7.59 -5.19 7.25
CA ALA A 30 8.38 -3.98 7.14
C ALA A 30 7.59 -2.73 7.56
N VAL A 31 6.34 -2.60 7.11
CA VAL A 31 5.47 -1.49 7.48
C VAL A 31 5.13 -1.52 8.98
N HIS A 32 4.81 -2.71 9.52
CA HIS A 32 4.48 -2.86 10.93
C HIS A 32 5.66 -2.52 11.84
N GLU A 33 6.87 -2.98 11.51
CA GLU A 33 8.08 -2.65 12.26
C GLU A 33 8.40 -1.15 12.19
N TRP A 34 8.25 -0.53 11.02
CA TRP A 34 8.43 0.90 10.86
C TRP A 34 7.43 1.70 11.69
N LEU A 35 6.14 1.33 11.67
CA LEU A 35 5.10 1.97 12.46
C LEU A 35 5.39 1.88 13.97
N ASN A 36 5.83 0.72 14.45
CA ASN A 36 6.20 0.55 15.86
C ASN A 36 7.37 1.44 16.28
N GLN A 37 8.32 1.70 15.37
CA GLN A 37 9.47 2.56 15.66
C GLN A 37 9.11 4.05 15.64
N HIS A 38 8.08 4.45 14.87
CA HIS A 38 7.74 5.85 14.62
C HIS A 38 6.35 6.22 15.17
N ASP A 39 5.83 5.45 16.14
CA ASP A 39 4.49 5.66 16.72
C ASP A 39 4.36 7.05 17.34
N PHE A 40 5.41 7.53 17.99
CA PHE A 40 5.47 8.89 18.55
C PHE A 40 5.34 9.98 17.47
N GLU A 41 6.10 9.85 16.38
CA GLU A 41 6.06 10.81 15.26
C GLU A 41 4.70 10.80 14.57
N LEU A 42 4.08 9.62 14.46
CA LEU A 42 2.76 9.46 13.90
C LEU A 42 1.70 10.17 14.74
N GLU A 43 1.74 10.00 16.06
CA GLU A 43 0.83 10.68 16.98
C GLU A 43 1.05 12.19 17.01
N GLU A 44 2.30 12.67 16.95
CA GLU A 44 2.60 14.10 16.82
C GLU A 44 2.02 14.67 15.51
N TRP A 45 2.21 13.95 14.39
CA TRP A 45 1.67 14.35 13.10
C TRP A 45 0.14 14.39 13.09
N LYS A 46 -0.52 13.38 13.67
CA LYS A 46 -2.00 13.35 13.79
C LYS A 46 -2.51 14.54 14.58
N ASN A 47 -1.90 14.83 15.73
CA ASN A 47 -2.27 15.96 16.57
C ASN A 47 -2.13 17.29 15.84
N LYS A 48 -0.97 17.51 15.19
CA LYS A 48 -0.69 18.73 14.44
C LYS A 48 -1.66 18.91 13.26
N THR A 49 -1.94 17.84 12.54
CA THR A 49 -2.83 17.87 11.36
C THR A 49 -4.28 18.09 11.77
N ALA A 50 -4.75 17.42 12.83
CA ALA A 50 -6.09 17.61 13.38
C ALA A 50 -6.29 19.06 13.85
N LEU A 51 -5.30 19.61 14.57
CA LEU A 51 -5.29 21.01 15.00
C LEU A 51 -5.32 21.98 13.81
N GLN A 52 -4.48 21.74 12.79
CA GLN A 52 -4.41 22.59 11.60
C GLN A 52 -5.72 22.58 10.80
N MET A 53 -6.41 21.44 10.75
CA MET A 53 -7.70 21.30 10.08
C MET A 53 -8.90 21.73 10.94
N GLY A 54 -8.67 22.03 12.22
CA GLY A 54 -9.75 22.36 13.17
C GLY A 54 -10.71 21.20 13.42
N ILE A 55 -10.26 19.95 13.26
CA ILE A 55 -11.07 18.74 13.46
C ILE A 55 -10.52 17.89 14.60
N GLY A 56 -11.34 16.96 15.10
CA GLY A 56 -10.87 15.95 16.03
C GLY A 56 -9.98 14.90 15.35
N ILE A 57 -9.08 14.27 16.12
CA ILE A 57 -8.21 13.18 15.62
C ILE A 57 -9.04 12.03 15.06
N SER A 58 -10.12 11.63 15.72
CA SER A 58 -10.99 10.55 15.24
C SER A 58 -11.64 10.88 13.89
N GLU A 59 -11.95 12.16 13.63
CA GLU A 59 -12.48 12.59 12.34
C GLU A 59 -11.39 12.58 11.26
N LEU A 60 -10.16 12.96 11.62
CA LEU A 60 -9.00 12.84 10.74
C LEU A 60 -8.75 11.37 10.34
N GLU A 61 -8.75 10.44 11.29
CA GLU A 61 -8.57 9.01 11.03
C GLU A 61 -9.66 8.44 10.12
N HIS A 62 -10.92 8.83 10.35
CA HIS A 62 -12.03 8.42 9.50
C HIS A 62 -11.87 8.95 8.06
N LYS A 63 -11.44 10.21 7.89
CA LYS A 63 -11.17 10.80 6.56
C LYS A 63 -10.01 10.09 5.86
N LEU A 64 -8.93 9.78 6.57
CA LEU A 64 -7.79 9.03 6.03
C LEU A 64 -8.21 7.63 5.58
N LEU A 65 -9.00 6.94 6.39
CA LEU A 65 -9.52 5.61 6.07
C LEU A 65 -10.43 5.65 4.83
N ALA A 66 -11.35 6.61 4.77
CA ALA A 66 -12.24 6.80 3.62
C ALA A 66 -11.45 7.13 2.34
N ALA A 67 -10.42 7.97 2.43
CA ALA A 67 -9.56 8.30 1.30
C ALA A 67 -8.78 7.07 0.79
N ALA A 68 -8.23 6.26 1.69
CA ALA A 68 -7.52 5.03 1.34
C ALA A 68 -8.46 4.00 0.66
N GLN A 69 -9.69 3.83 1.19
CA GLN A 69 -10.69 2.93 0.59
C GLN A 69 -11.17 3.42 -0.78
N SER A 70 -11.39 4.72 -0.95
CA SER A 70 -11.75 5.32 -2.24
C SER A 70 -10.66 5.11 -3.31
N GLN A 71 -9.39 5.15 -2.91
CA GLN A 71 -8.27 4.85 -3.80
C GLN A 71 -8.25 3.39 -4.25
N VAL A 72 -8.66 2.44 -3.41
CA VAL A 72 -8.76 1.01 -3.76
C VAL A 72 -9.90 0.76 -4.75
N VAL A 73 -11.06 1.42 -4.57
CA VAL A 73 -12.22 1.27 -5.47
C VAL A 73 -11.94 1.83 -6.86
N SER A 74 -11.20 2.94 -6.95
CA SER A 74 -10.82 3.55 -8.23
C SER A 74 -9.75 2.76 -8.99
N SER A 75 -8.89 1.99 -8.31
CA SER A 75 -7.90 1.11 -8.98
C SER A 75 -8.47 -0.18 -9.56
N ASN A 76 -9.68 -0.60 -9.17
CA ASN A 76 -10.28 -1.86 -9.66
C ASN A 76 -11.04 -1.73 -10.99
N LYS A 77 -11.01 -0.57 -11.64
CA LYS A 77 -11.77 -0.33 -12.88
C LYS A 77 -10.96 -0.47 -14.17
N ASP A 78 -9.63 -0.59 -14.08
CA ASP A 78 -8.75 -0.61 -15.26
C ASP A 78 -8.01 -1.93 -15.51
N ASP A 79 -8.23 -2.97 -14.70
CA ASP A 79 -7.62 -4.30 -14.94
C ASP A 79 -8.69 -5.40 -14.91
N ASN A 80 -9.26 -5.72 -16.09
CA ASN A 80 -9.75 -7.06 -16.38
C ASN A 80 -9.31 -7.51 -17.79
N PRO A 81 -8.91 -8.79 -17.96
CA PRO A 81 -7.96 -9.27 -18.95
C PRO A 81 -8.63 -10.09 -20.06
N ASP A 82 -8.15 -9.99 -21.31
CA ASP A 82 -7.93 -11.15 -22.18
C ASP A 82 -7.34 -10.73 -23.54
N SER A 83 -6.20 -11.32 -23.89
CA SER A 83 -5.87 -11.62 -25.29
C SER A 83 -4.82 -12.72 -25.32
N GLU A 84 -5.22 -13.91 -24.86
CA GLU A 84 -4.72 -15.14 -25.46
C GLU A 84 -5.04 -15.11 -26.96
N THR A 85 -4.05 -14.78 -27.80
CA THR A 85 -4.06 -15.23 -29.20
C THR A 85 -3.29 -16.54 -29.27
N LYS A 86 -3.99 -17.65 -28.97
CA LYS A 86 -3.59 -18.97 -29.46
C LYS A 86 -3.82 -18.97 -30.98
N SER A 87 -2.75 -18.79 -31.76
CA SER A 87 -2.77 -19.13 -33.19
C SER A 87 -2.21 -20.55 -33.36
N CYS A 88 -3.05 -21.56 -33.16
CA CYS A 88 -2.87 -22.85 -33.82
C CYS A 88 -3.47 -22.73 -35.22
N VAL A 89 -2.64 -22.74 -36.26
CA VAL A 89 -3.06 -23.15 -37.60
C VAL A 89 -2.42 -24.51 -37.87
N SER A 90 -3.29 -25.52 -37.93
CA SER A 90 -3.01 -26.80 -38.55
C SER A 90 -2.97 -26.62 -40.06
N SER A 91 -1.96 -27.15 -40.72
CA SER A 91 -2.01 -27.73 -42.07
C SER A 91 -0.79 -28.63 -42.25
#